data_AF-A0A0F8ZDN1-F1
#
_entry.id   AF-A0A0F8ZDN1-F1
#
_cell.length_a   1.000
_cell.length_b   1.000
_cell.length_c   1.000
_cell.angle_alpha   90.00
_cell.angle_beta   90.00
_cell.angle_gamma   90.00
#
_symmetry.space_group_name_H-M   'P 1'
#
loop_
_entity.id
_entity.type
_entity.pdbx_description
1 polymer ?
#
loop_
_entity_poly.entity_id
_entity_poly.type
_entity_poly.pdbx_seq_one_letter_code
_entity_poly.pdbx_strand_id
1 'polypeptide(L)'
;MGIETENKEIENSIRELAKKLFDENQVDVIVGYSKGTVPLSSTPIIIRNKEDTDKLVWNNLCYVNLAKYLVPLMPQLCDAEGKPLKIGIVAKGCVGRAVNHLVVEKQINLENTKMIGFN
;
A
#
# COMPACT_ATOMS: atom_id res chain seq x y z
N MET A 1 -3.23 2.08 -26.64
CA MET A 1 -2.41 1.29 -25.69
C MET A 1 -3.29 0.18 -25.14
N GLY A 2 -2.80 -1.05 -25.01
CA GLY A 2 -3.59 -2.14 -24.44
C GLY A 2 -3.70 -2.01 -22.92
N ILE A 3 -4.81 -2.45 -22.34
CA ILE A 3 -5.07 -2.43 -20.88
C ILE A 3 -3.94 -3.15 -20.10
N GLU A 4 -3.34 -4.18 -20.69
CA GLU A 4 -2.23 -4.92 -20.09
C GLU A 4 -0.95 -4.08 -20.00
N THR A 5 -0.63 -3.30 -21.04
CA THR A 5 0.53 -2.41 -21.07
C THR A 5 0.40 -1.31 -20.01
N GLU A 6 -0.78 -0.66 -19.94
CA GLU A 6 -1.06 0.38 -18.95
C GLU A 6 -0.96 -0.16 -17.52
N ASN A 7 -1.54 -1.33 -17.25
CA ASN A 7 -1.41 -1.97 -15.95
C ASN A 7 0.05 -2.26 -15.57
N LYS A 8 0.87 -2.65 -16.56
CA LYS A 8 2.28 -2.92 -16.32
C LYS A 8 3.08 -1.67 -16.01
N GLU A 9 2.81 -0.56 -16.68
CA GLU A 9 3.42 0.74 -16.41
C GLU A 9 3.06 1.24 -15.00
N ILE A 10 1.78 1.13 -14.61
CA ILE A 10 1.33 1.46 -13.26
C ILE A 10 2.00 0.57 -12.21
N GLU A 11 2.08 -0.75 -12.45
CA GLU A 11 2.76 -1.68 -11.55
C GLU A 11 4.22 -1.28 -11.31
N ASN A 12 4.94 -0.95 -12.38
CA ASN A 12 6.33 -0.52 -12.30
C ASN A 12 6.46 0.80 -11.54
N SER A 13 5.59 1.79 -11.83
CA SER A 13 5.56 3.08 -11.14
C SER A 13 5.34 2.93 -9.63
N ILE A 14 4.39 2.07 -9.22
CA ILE A 14 4.14 1.75 -7.81
C ILE A 14 5.39 1.13 -7.17
N ARG A 15 6.05 0.17 -7.84
CA ARG A 15 7.26 -0.49 -7.33
C ARG A 15 8.43 0.47 -7.19
N GLU A 16 8.67 1.33 -8.16
CA GLU A 16 9.74 2.34 -8.12
C GLU A 16 9.50 3.33 -6.99
N LEU A 17 8.28 3.85 -6.86
CA LEU A 17 7.93 4.76 -5.78
C LEU A 17 8.04 4.08 -4.41
N ALA A 18 7.59 2.82 -4.30
CA ALA A 18 7.75 2.02 -3.09
C ALA A 18 9.23 1.86 -2.69
N LYS A 19 10.10 1.50 -3.64
CA LYS A 19 11.56 1.39 -3.41
C LYS A 19 12.14 2.72 -2.93
N LYS A 20 11.79 3.81 -3.59
CA LYS A 20 12.23 5.17 -3.22
C LYS A 20 11.81 5.55 -1.80
N LEU A 21 10.57 5.24 -1.41
CA LEU A 21 10.08 5.55 -0.06
C LEU A 21 10.83 4.79 1.03
N PHE A 22 11.21 3.54 0.79
CA PHE A 22 12.10 2.80 1.68
C PHE A 22 13.51 3.41 1.73
N ASP A 23 14.11 3.71 0.56
CA ASP A 23 15.44 4.32 0.48
C ASP A 23 15.55 5.65 1.23
N GLU A 24 14.48 6.45 1.16
CA GLU A 24 14.40 7.75 1.82
C GLU A 24 13.92 7.66 3.29
N ASN A 25 13.75 6.45 3.85
CA ASN A 25 13.24 6.20 5.21
C ASN A 25 11.91 6.93 5.51
N GLN A 26 11.08 7.11 4.48
CA GLN A 26 9.79 7.77 4.59
C GLN A 26 8.69 6.80 5.03
N VAL A 27 8.89 5.51 4.81
CA VAL A 27 8.01 4.43 5.26
C VAL A 27 8.85 3.29 5.83
N ASP A 28 8.32 2.63 6.84
CA ASP A 28 8.89 1.41 7.43
C ASP A 28 8.17 0.16 6.90
N VAL A 29 6.96 0.35 6.38
CA VAL A 29 6.12 -0.73 5.85
C VAL A 29 5.23 -0.21 4.72
N ILE A 30 4.95 -1.05 3.72
CA ILE A 30 4.02 -0.75 2.64
C ILE A 30 2.88 -1.77 2.61
N VAL A 31 1.65 -1.28 2.57
CA VAL A 31 0.43 -2.05 2.33
C VAL A 31 0.04 -1.90 0.87
N GLY A 32 0.06 -3.01 0.13
CA GLY A 32 -0.26 -3.05 -1.29
C GLY A 32 -1.03 -4.29 -1.69
N TYR A 33 -0.98 -4.64 -2.96
CA TYR A 33 -1.60 -5.85 -3.50
C TYR A 33 -0.52 -6.84 -3.94
N SER A 34 -0.76 -8.13 -3.76
CA SER A 34 0.01 -9.21 -4.38
C SER A 34 -0.92 -10.15 -5.15
N LYS A 35 -0.32 -11.08 -5.91
CA LYS A 35 -1.06 -12.17 -6.54
C LYS A 35 -1.77 -12.98 -5.46
N GLY A 36 -3.08 -13.18 -5.62
CA GLY A 36 -3.85 -14.01 -4.70
C GLY A 36 -3.52 -15.49 -4.81
N THR A 37 -3.98 -16.26 -3.82
CA THR A 37 -3.76 -17.71 -3.74
C THR A 37 -4.66 -18.50 -4.69
N VAL A 38 -5.74 -17.88 -5.20
CA VAL A 38 -6.68 -18.48 -6.15
C VAL A 38 -6.64 -17.74 -7.49
N PRO A 39 -6.99 -18.40 -8.62
CA PRO A 39 -7.05 -17.74 -9.92
C PRO A 39 -7.95 -16.50 -9.90
N LEU A 40 -7.56 -15.50 -10.70
CA LEU A 40 -8.32 -14.24 -10.87
C LEU A 40 -8.56 -13.48 -9.55
N SER A 41 -7.61 -13.53 -8.62
CA SER A 41 -7.66 -12.78 -7.37
C SER A 41 -6.37 -12.00 -7.10
N SER A 42 -6.54 -10.86 -6.42
CA SER A 42 -5.47 -10.18 -5.70
C SER A 42 -5.70 -10.30 -4.20
N THR A 43 -4.64 -10.18 -3.40
CA THR A 43 -4.74 -10.16 -1.94
C THR A 43 -3.93 -8.99 -1.39
N PRO A 44 -4.33 -8.37 -0.25
CA PRO A 44 -3.47 -7.44 0.45
C PRO A 44 -2.13 -8.09 0.82
N ILE A 45 -1.04 -7.32 0.71
CA ILE A 45 0.29 -7.72 1.17
C ILE A 45 0.90 -6.59 2.00
N ILE A 46 1.70 -6.99 2.99
CA ILE A 46 2.49 -6.10 3.84
C ILE A 46 3.96 -6.33 3.50
N ILE A 47 4.61 -5.30 3.00
CA ILE A 47 6.02 -5.31 2.59
C ILE A 47 6.82 -4.55 3.64
N ARG A 48 7.81 -5.20 4.26
CA ARG A 48 8.70 -4.58 5.26
C ARG A 48 10.11 -4.30 4.75
N ASN A 49 10.48 -4.94 3.63
CA ASN A 49 11.81 -4.81 3.04
C ASN A 49 11.71 -4.27 1.62
N LYS A 50 12.68 -3.46 1.21
CA LYS A 50 12.74 -2.89 -0.13
C LYS A 50 12.79 -3.97 -1.21
N GLU A 51 13.50 -5.06 -0.95
CA GLU A 51 13.70 -6.18 -1.89
C GLU A 51 12.39 -6.89 -2.20
N ASP A 52 11.42 -6.81 -1.28
CA ASP A 52 10.11 -7.45 -1.43
C ASP A 52 9.12 -6.59 -2.22
N THR A 53 9.47 -5.35 -2.59
CA THR A 53 8.60 -4.46 -3.39
C THR A 53 8.23 -5.05 -4.75
N ASP A 54 9.05 -5.94 -5.31
CA ASP A 54 8.73 -6.63 -6.57
C ASP A 54 7.55 -7.61 -6.45
N LYS A 55 7.12 -7.94 -5.22
CA LYS A 55 5.89 -8.71 -4.95
C LYS A 55 4.62 -7.88 -5.11
N LEU A 56 4.73 -6.56 -5.18
CA LEU A 56 3.59 -5.67 -5.43
C LEU A 56 3.08 -5.90 -6.84
N VAL A 57 1.78 -6.10 -7.00
CA VAL A 57 1.13 -6.26 -8.30
C VAL A 57 0.12 -5.14 -8.54
N TRP A 58 -0.09 -4.81 -9.80
CA TRP A 58 -1.21 -3.97 -10.21
C TRP A 58 -1.90 -4.54 -11.43
N ASN A 59 -3.22 -4.67 -11.33
CA ASN A 59 -4.10 -5.08 -12.42
C ASN A 59 -5.57 -4.84 -12.04
N ASN A 60 -6.47 -5.16 -12.96
CA ASN A 60 -7.92 -4.98 -12.80
C ASN A 60 -8.55 -5.82 -11.67
N LEU A 61 -7.81 -6.77 -11.08
CA LEU A 61 -8.25 -7.58 -9.95
C LEU A 61 -7.90 -6.94 -8.60
N CYS A 62 -7.22 -5.78 -8.59
CA CYS A 62 -6.90 -5.00 -7.38
C CYS A 62 -8.13 -4.20 -6.90
N TYR A 63 -9.24 -4.90 -6.64
CA TYR A 63 -10.54 -4.31 -6.29
C TYR A 63 -10.68 -4.04 -4.78
N VAL A 64 -10.03 -4.83 -3.93
CA VAL A 64 -10.11 -4.73 -2.46
C VAL A 64 -9.72 -3.32 -1.99
N ASN A 65 -10.46 -2.77 -1.03
CA ASN A 65 -10.09 -1.49 -0.43
C ASN A 65 -9.08 -1.71 0.70
N LEU A 66 -7.81 -1.39 0.45
CA LEU A 66 -6.72 -1.55 1.43
C LEU A 66 -6.93 -0.74 2.71
N ALA A 67 -7.66 0.39 2.67
CA ALA A 67 -7.89 1.22 3.85
C ALA A 67 -8.62 0.47 4.98
N LYS A 68 -9.45 -0.52 4.63
CA LYS A 68 -10.15 -1.39 5.60
C LYS A 68 -9.18 -2.12 6.54
N TYR A 69 -7.96 -2.37 6.08
CA TYR A 69 -6.96 -3.12 6.82
C TYR A 69 -6.09 -2.22 7.71
N LEU A 70 -6.06 -0.90 7.50
CA LEU A 70 -5.17 -0.01 8.26
C LEU A 70 -5.46 -0.05 9.76
N VAL A 71 -6.70 0.22 10.16
CA VAL A 71 -7.11 0.29 11.58
C VAL A 71 -6.79 -0.99 12.36
N PRO A 72 -7.16 -2.21 11.89
CA PRO A 72 -6.79 -3.43 12.61
C PRO A 72 -5.29 -3.78 12.54
N LEU A 73 -4.56 -3.30 11.53
CA LEU A 73 -3.11 -3.58 11.40
C LEU A 73 -2.25 -2.64 12.22
N MET A 74 -2.60 -1.36 12.36
CA MET A 74 -1.75 -0.34 13.00
C MET A 74 -1.23 -0.74 14.38
N PRO A 75 -2.04 -1.31 15.31
CA PRO A 75 -1.53 -1.77 16.61
C PRO A 75 -0.48 -2.88 16.54
N GLN A 76 -0.41 -3.61 15.42
CA GLN A 76 0.54 -4.70 15.16
C GLN A 76 1.77 -4.21 14.37
N LEU A 77 1.69 -3.00 13.81
CA LEU A 77 2.75 -2.38 13.02
C LEU A 77 3.53 -1.42 13.93
N CYS A 78 4.22 -2.01 14.91
CA CYS A 78 5.15 -1.31 15.78
C CYS A 78 6.56 -1.90 15.63
N ASP A 79 7.58 -1.11 15.97
CA ASP A 79 8.94 -1.59 16.14
C ASP A 79 9.13 -2.37 17.46
N ALA A 80 10.36 -2.79 17.74
CA ALA A 80 10.69 -3.55 18.95
C ALA A 80 10.46 -2.77 20.26
N GLU A 81 10.41 -1.43 20.19
CA GLU A 81 10.20 -0.54 21.32
C GLU A 81 8.71 -0.16 21.47
N GLY A 82 7.85 -0.65 20.59
CA GLY A 82 6.41 -0.40 20.60
C GLY A 82 6.01 0.91 19.93
N LYS A 83 6.92 1.58 19.21
CA LYS A 83 6.60 2.80 18.47
C LYS A 83 5.92 2.45 17.15
N PRO A 84 4.86 3.18 16.74
CA PRO A 84 4.20 2.97 15.46
C PRO A 84 5.14 3.12 14.27
N LEU A 85 5.06 2.18 13.33
CA LEU A 85 5.77 2.21 12.05
C LEU A 85 5.09 3.15 11.06
N LYS A 86 5.86 3.83 10.22
CA LYS A 86 5.38 4.67 9.11
C LYS A 86 4.84 3.80 7.99
N ILE A 87 3.57 3.98 7.65
CA ILE A 87 2.85 3.12 6.70
C ILE A 87 2.73 3.81 5.35
N GLY A 88 3.26 3.20 4.30
CA GLY A 88 2.90 3.47 2.92
C GLY A 88 1.66 2.66 2.52
N ILE A 89 0.70 3.24 1.79
CA ILE A 89 -0.47 2.51 1.27
C ILE A 89 -0.69 2.79 -0.21
N VAL A 90 -0.79 1.74 -1.03
CA VAL A 90 -1.16 1.89 -2.45
C VAL A 90 -2.60 2.38 -2.56
N ALA A 91 -2.78 3.60 -3.06
CA ALA A 91 -4.04 4.32 -3.00
C ALA A 91 -4.57 4.62 -4.41
N LYS A 92 -5.58 3.85 -4.83
CA LYS A 92 -6.53 4.29 -5.87
C LYS A 92 -7.54 5.28 -5.28
N GLY A 93 -8.28 6.00 -6.12
CA GLY A 93 -9.21 7.06 -5.69
C GLY A 93 -10.15 6.66 -4.53
N CYS A 94 -10.74 5.46 -4.55
CA CYS A 94 -11.61 4.99 -3.47
C CYS A 94 -10.85 4.61 -2.18
N VAL A 95 -9.61 4.15 -2.29
CA VAL A 95 -8.74 3.89 -1.12
C VAL A 95 -8.33 5.21 -0.48
N GLY A 96 -7.87 6.19 -1.28
CA GLY A 96 -7.49 7.51 -0.78
C GLY A 96 -8.65 8.23 -0.08
N ARG A 97 -9.86 8.16 -0.64
CA ARG A 97 -11.07 8.69 0.03
C ARG A 97 -11.30 8.02 1.39
N ALA A 98 -11.18 6.69 1.47
CA ALA A 98 -11.38 5.96 2.71
C ALA A 98 -10.30 6.30 3.76
N VAL A 99 -9.03 6.43 3.35
CA VAL A 99 -7.93 6.90 4.23
C VAL A 99 -8.26 8.28 4.80
N ASN A 100 -8.73 9.22 3.97
CA ASN A 100 -9.11 10.55 4.44
C ASN A 100 -10.24 10.50 5.48
N HIS A 101 -11.25 9.65 5.28
CA HIS A 101 -12.31 9.46 6.29
C HIS A 101 -11.76 8.94 7.62
N LEU A 102 -10.86 7.95 7.58
CA LEU A 102 -10.22 7.42 8.79
C LEU A 102 -9.41 8.49 9.54
N VAL A 103 -8.75 9.40 8.82
CA VAL A 103 -8.03 10.54 9.41
C VAL A 103 -9.01 11.50 10.07
N VAL A 104 -10.09 11.88 9.38
CA VAL A 104 -11.12 12.80 9.91
C VAL A 104 -11.78 12.22 11.17
N GLU A 105 -12.04 10.92 11.19
CA GLU A 105 -12.58 10.19 12.33
C GLU A 105 -11.54 9.91 13.44
N LYS A 106 -10.28 10.36 13.26
CA LYS A 106 -9.17 10.16 14.20
C LYS A 106 -8.83 8.68 14.47
N GLN A 107 -9.19 7.79 13.55
CA GLN A 107 -8.83 6.36 13.64
C GLN A 107 -7.38 6.11 13.24
N ILE A 108 -6.83 6.95 12.36
CA ILE A 108 -5.43 6.89 11.92
C ILE A 108 -4.82 8.29 11.93
N ASN A 109 -3.48 8.36 12.03
CA ASN A 109 -2.75 9.61 11.96
C ASN A 109 -2.09 9.78 10.59
N LEU A 110 -2.29 10.96 9.98
CA LEU A 110 -1.73 11.32 8.68
C LEU A 110 -0.20 11.43 8.73
N GLU A 111 0.38 11.81 9.86
CA GLU A 111 1.84 11.92 10.00
C GLU A 111 2.55 10.56 9.85
N ASN A 112 1.82 9.48 10.14
CA ASN A 112 2.31 8.11 10.10
C ASN A 112 1.81 7.32 8.89
N THR A 113 1.07 7.97 7.97
CA THR A 113 0.47 7.30 6.80
C THR A 113 0.75 8.08 5.52
N LYS A 114 1.39 7.43 4.54
CA LYS A 114 1.70 8.00 3.24
C LYS A 114 0.99 7.25 2.12
N MET A 115 0.21 7.97 1.31
CA MET A 115 -0.47 7.39 0.16
C MET A 115 0.48 7.29 -1.05
N ILE A 116 0.51 6.12 -1.68
CA ILE A 116 1.26 5.81 -2.90
C ILE A 116 0.24 5.79 -4.04
N GLY A 117 0.15 6.92 -4.76
CA GLY A 117 -0.68 7.06 -5.95
C GLY A 117 0.08 6.70 -7.23
N PHE A 118 -0.64 6.68 -8.34
CA PHE A 118 -0.13 6.50 -9.70
C PHE A 118 -0.96 7.39 -10.63
N ASN A 119 -0.33 7.97 -11.65
CA ASN A 119 -0.95 8.83 -12.66
C ASN A 119 -0.79 8.19 -14.03
#